data_AF-G4ZGE3-F1
#
_entry.id   AF-G4ZGE3-F1
#
_cell.length_a   1.000
_cell.length_b   1.000
_cell.length_c   1.000
_cell.angle_alpha   90.00
_cell.angle_beta   90.00
_cell.angle_gamma   90.00
#
_symmetry.space_group_name_H-M   'P 1'
#
loop_
_entity.id
_entity.type
_entity.pdbx_description
1 polymer ?
#
loop_
_entity_poly.entity_id
_entity_poly.type
_entity_poly.pdbx_seq_one_letter_code
_entity_poly.pdbx_strand_id
1 'polypeptide(L)'
;IKAINNAFFRAALHGKTSVVEFLLGTGHIGPETFDKGFEGAAGTTGGTQLETTLFLYYTHRASSQSLNKVFEDISSDAIVAAFKRAADCGNSIHAHKSGQPEIAILLFEDGCIPLETINEAFVIAAQNGHDDVVECMRKDRRISSKSIGEAFAAAVGRGNSALMESLYEAKRV
;
A
#
# COMPACT_ATOMS: atom_id res chain seq x y z
N ILE A 1 -4.30 33.31 -11.84
CA ILE A 1 -3.76 32.48 -10.73
C ILE A 1 -4.85 32.01 -9.77
N LYS A 2 -5.63 32.87 -9.10
CA LYS A 2 -6.66 32.44 -8.12
C LYS A 2 -7.71 31.46 -8.67
N ALA A 3 -8.15 31.65 -9.92
CA ALA A 3 -9.08 30.75 -10.61
C ALA A 3 -8.47 29.37 -10.91
N ILE A 4 -7.19 29.32 -11.30
CA ILE A 4 -6.45 28.07 -11.59
C ILE A 4 -6.29 27.25 -10.30
N ASN A 5 -5.93 27.89 -9.19
CA ASN A 5 -5.77 27.20 -7.91
C ASN A 5 -7.08 26.60 -7.40
N ASN A 6 -8.19 27.33 -7.55
CA ASN A 6 -9.51 26.83 -7.19
C ASN A 6 -9.96 25.68 -8.12
N ALA A 7 -9.69 25.79 -9.43
CA ALA A 7 -9.97 24.74 -10.40
C ALA A 7 -9.19 23.45 -10.08
N PHE A 8 -7.91 23.58 -9.71
CA PHE A 8 -7.06 22.46 -9.32
C PHE A 8 -7.63 21.73 -8.10
N PHE A 9 -7.93 22.47 -7.03
CA PHE A 9 -8.52 21.90 -5.82
C PHE A 9 -9.83 21.16 -6.12
N ARG A 10 -10.75 21.77 -6.87
CA ARG A 10 -12.03 21.15 -7.23
C ARG A 10 -11.87 19.92 -8.13
N ALA A 11 -10.95 19.97 -9.09
CA ALA A 11 -10.64 18.83 -9.94
C ALA A 11 -10.11 17.65 -9.11
N ALA A 12 -9.21 17.93 -8.16
CA ALA A 12 -8.65 16.92 -7.28
C ALA A 12 -9.71 16.31 -6.34
N LEU A 13 -10.53 17.15 -5.69
CA LEU A 13 -11.63 16.74 -4.80
C LEU A 13 -12.66 15.83 -5.51
N HIS A 14 -12.93 16.08 -6.79
CA HIS A 14 -13.88 15.31 -7.59
C HIS A 14 -13.23 14.24 -8.49
N GLY A 15 -11.95 13.92 -8.27
CA GLY A 15 -11.26 12.83 -8.94
C GLY A 15 -11.08 13.02 -10.46
N LYS A 16 -10.99 14.26 -10.94
CA LYS A 16 -10.82 14.57 -12.36
C LYS A 16 -9.33 14.57 -12.75
N THR A 17 -8.70 13.40 -12.75
CA THR A 17 -7.24 13.23 -12.90
C THR A 17 -6.68 13.91 -14.15
N SER A 18 -7.31 13.77 -15.32
CA SER A 18 -6.85 14.44 -16.55
C SER A 18 -6.86 15.97 -16.45
N VAL A 19 -7.79 16.54 -15.68
CA VAL A 19 -7.84 17.99 -15.44
C VAL A 19 -6.75 18.41 -14.45
N VAL A 20 -6.50 17.61 -13.42
CA VAL A 20 -5.40 17.82 -12.46
C VAL A 20 -4.06 17.80 -13.18
N GLU A 21 -3.82 16.81 -14.03
CA GLU A 21 -2.61 16.69 -14.86
C GLU A 21 -2.42 17.92 -15.75
N PHE A 22 -3.46 18.31 -16.51
CA PHE A 22 -3.42 19.52 -17.33
C PHE A 22 -3.06 20.77 -16.52
N LEU A 23 -3.68 20.95 -15.35
CA LEU A 23 -3.45 22.11 -14.49
C LEU A 23 -2.03 22.12 -13.88
N LEU A 24 -1.47 20.97 -13.52
CA LEU A 24 -0.06 20.87 -13.11
C LEU A 24 0.89 21.26 -14.24
N GLY A 25 0.58 20.85 -15.48
CA GLY A 25 1.34 21.20 -16.67
C GLY A 25 1.43 22.71 -16.95
N THR A 26 0.52 23.52 -16.40
CA THR A 26 0.59 24.99 -16.51
C THR A 26 1.74 25.62 -15.72
N GLY A 27 2.33 24.88 -14.76
CA GLY A 27 3.40 25.39 -13.89
C GLY A 27 2.95 26.46 -12.88
N HIS A 28 1.65 26.76 -12.78
CA HIS A 28 1.11 27.81 -11.91
C HIS A 28 0.56 27.31 -10.57
N ILE A 29 0.64 25.99 -10.33
CA ILE A 29 0.24 25.38 -9.05
C ILE A 29 1.40 25.50 -8.06
N GLY A 30 1.21 26.37 -7.06
CA GLY A 30 2.14 26.52 -5.94
C GLY A 30 1.97 25.39 -4.89
N PRO A 31 2.96 25.22 -3.99
CA PRO A 31 3.01 24.11 -3.04
C PRO A 31 1.78 24.04 -2.12
N GLU A 32 1.30 25.17 -1.57
CA GLU A 32 0.09 25.16 -0.73
C GLU A 32 -1.18 24.74 -1.48
N THR A 33 -1.26 25.07 -2.77
CA THR A 33 -2.41 24.68 -3.60
C THR A 33 -2.31 23.20 -3.97
N PHE A 34 -1.09 22.71 -4.20
CA PHE A 34 -0.80 21.31 -4.42
C PHE A 34 -1.24 20.47 -3.22
N ASP A 35 -0.77 20.81 -2.02
CA ASP A 35 -1.09 20.10 -0.77
C ASP A 35 -2.61 20.05 -0.52
N LYS A 36 -3.32 21.18 -0.70
CA LYS A 36 -4.79 21.21 -0.59
C LYS A 36 -5.48 20.29 -1.60
N GLY A 37 -4.98 20.23 -2.83
CA GLY A 37 -5.52 19.32 -3.84
C GLY A 37 -5.25 17.86 -3.51
N PHE A 38 -4.04 17.55 -3.04
CA PHE A 38 -3.64 16.21 -2.60
C PHE A 38 -4.51 15.72 -1.43
N GLU A 39 -4.65 16.55 -0.39
CA GLU A 39 -5.53 16.29 0.76
C GLU A 39 -7.00 16.11 0.34
N GLY A 40 -7.48 16.94 -0.58
CA GLY A 40 -8.83 16.86 -1.13
C GLY A 40 -9.07 15.55 -1.90
N ALA A 41 -8.10 15.10 -2.70
CA ALA A 41 -8.17 13.84 -3.42
C ALA A 41 -8.11 12.63 -2.47
N ALA A 42 -7.31 12.71 -1.40
CA ALA A 42 -7.16 11.63 -0.42
C ALA A 42 -8.43 11.35 0.40
N GLY A 43 -9.39 12.29 0.44
CA GLY A 43 -10.64 12.13 1.19
C GLY A 43 -10.65 12.75 2.58
N THR A 44 -9.63 13.54 2.95
CA THR A 44 -9.65 14.31 4.23
C THR A 44 -10.82 15.31 4.31
N THR A 45 -11.45 15.62 3.18
CA THR A 45 -12.59 16.55 3.05
C THR A 45 -13.73 16.00 2.17
N GLY A 46 -13.73 14.70 1.85
CA GLY A 46 -14.65 14.05 0.91
C GLY A 46 -14.43 12.53 0.75
N GLY A 47 -14.93 11.91 -0.31
CA GLY A 47 -14.60 10.51 -0.62
C GLY A 47 -13.20 10.36 -1.24
N THR A 48 -12.50 9.25 -0.98
CA THR A 48 -11.15 9.00 -1.49
C THR A 48 -11.13 8.76 -3.00
N GLN A 49 -10.40 9.60 -3.73
CA GLN A 49 -10.20 9.53 -5.18
C GLN A 49 -8.87 8.84 -5.51
N LEU A 50 -8.84 7.51 -5.35
CA LEU A 50 -7.60 6.71 -5.37
C LEU A 50 -6.67 7.02 -6.55
N GLU A 51 -7.20 7.07 -7.78
CA GLU A 51 -6.42 7.35 -8.99
C GLU A 51 -5.75 8.73 -8.94
N THR A 52 -6.49 9.75 -8.49
CA THR A 52 -5.97 11.12 -8.39
C THR A 52 -4.98 11.27 -7.25
N THR A 53 -5.22 10.61 -6.11
CA THR A 53 -4.32 10.60 -4.96
C THR A 53 -2.99 9.95 -5.32
N LEU A 54 -3.00 8.80 -5.98
CA LEU A 54 -1.79 8.12 -6.45
C LEU A 54 -1.04 8.97 -7.48
N PHE A 55 -1.75 9.53 -8.46
CA PHE A 55 -1.16 10.44 -9.44
C PHE A 55 -0.42 11.60 -8.75
N LEU A 56 -1.07 12.28 -7.81
CA LEU A 56 -0.48 13.40 -7.07
C LEU A 56 0.68 12.95 -6.18
N TYR A 57 0.57 11.80 -5.52
CA TYR A 57 1.64 11.22 -4.71
C TYR A 57 2.93 11.00 -5.53
N TYR A 58 2.82 10.38 -6.71
CA TYR A 58 3.97 10.10 -7.58
C TYR A 58 4.60 11.34 -8.23
N THR A 59 3.96 12.52 -8.12
CA THR A 59 4.64 13.76 -8.54
C THR A 59 5.74 14.19 -7.57
N HIS A 60 5.77 13.63 -6.35
CA HIS A 60 6.71 13.99 -5.28
C HIS A 60 6.72 15.48 -4.92
N ARG A 61 5.58 16.18 -5.11
CA ARG A 61 5.43 17.62 -4.81
C ARG A 61 4.69 17.92 -3.50
N ALA A 62 4.06 16.91 -2.89
CA ALA A 62 3.37 17.08 -1.61
C ALA A 62 4.38 17.35 -0.49
N SER A 63 4.04 18.26 0.42
CA SER A 63 4.84 18.46 1.63
C SER A 63 4.74 17.27 2.58
N SER A 64 5.75 17.08 3.43
CA SER A 64 5.71 16.05 4.48
C SER A 64 4.54 16.24 5.46
N GLN A 65 4.13 17.48 5.71
CA GLN A 65 2.95 17.75 6.54
C GLN A 65 1.66 17.25 5.88
N SER A 66 1.51 17.49 4.57
CA SER A 66 0.36 17.03 3.81
C SER A 66 0.34 15.51 3.65
N LEU A 67 1.50 14.89 3.42
CA LEU A 67 1.67 13.43 3.45
C LEU A 67 1.23 12.87 4.80
N ASN A 68 1.82 13.34 5.90
CA ASN A 68 1.46 12.86 7.23
C ASN A 68 -0.03 13.03 7.51
N LYS A 69 -0.65 14.14 7.10
CA LYS A 69 -2.09 14.35 7.29
C LYS A 69 -2.96 13.38 6.48
N VAL A 70 -2.57 13.10 5.23
CA VAL A 70 -3.27 12.12 4.38
C VAL A 70 -3.10 10.70 4.93
N PHE A 71 -1.95 10.38 5.51
CA PHE A 71 -1.64 9.08 6.09
C PHE A 71 -2.12 8.90 7.54
N GLU A 72 -2.28 9.98 8.31
CA GLU A 72 -2.82 9.98 9.69
C GLU A 72 -4.30 9.56 9.72
N ASP A 73 -5.07 9.92 8.70
CA ASP A 73 -6.47 9.50 8.55
C ASP A 73 -6.63 8.07 8.00
N ILE A 74 -5.54 7.40 7.61
CA ILE A 74 -5.61 5.98 7.30
C ILE A 74 -5.66 5.25 8.64
N SER A 75 -6.88 4.92 9.06
CA SER A 75 -7.11 4.05 10.22
C SER A 75 -6.15 2.87 10.17
N SER A 76 -5.62 2.47 11.32
CA SER A 76 -4.89 1.20 11.47
C SER A 76 -5.65 0.05 10.80
N ASP A 77 -6.98 0.08 10.81
CA ASP A 77 -7.82 -0.94 10.17
C ASP A 77 -7.75 -0.88 8.64
N ALA A 78 -7.63 0.31 8.05
CA ALA A 78 -7.45 0.50 6.62
C ALA A 78 -6.03 0.12 6.17
N ILE A 79 -5.00 0.43 6.96
CA ILE A 79 -3.62 -0.06 6.73
C ILE A 79 -3.60 -1.58 6.80
N VAL A 80 -4.20 -2.16 7.84
CA VAL A 80 -4.32 -3.61 8.03
C VAL A 80 -5.08 -4.26 6.88
N ALA A 81 -6.21 -3.69 6.45
CA ALA A 81 -6.99 -4.22 5.34
C ALA A 81 -6.24 -4.13 4.01
N ALA A 82 -5.56 -3.01 3.74
CA ALA A 82 -4.74 -2.83 2.54
C ALA A 82 -3.57 -3.83 2.52
N PHE A 83 -2.88 -3.99 3.64
CA PHE A 83 -1.78 -4.94 3.80
C PHE A 83 -2.24 -6.39 3.63
N LYS A 84 -3.33 -6.79 4.30
CA LYS A 84 -3.94 -8.11 4.11
C LYS A 84 -4.34 -8.33 2.67
N ARG A 85 -4.97 -7.33 2.02
CA ARG A 85 -5.42 -7.43 0.63
C ARG A 85 -4.25 -7.52 -0.35
N ALA A 86 -3.15 -6.83 -0.07
CA ALA A 86 -1.93 -6.92 -0.84
C ALA A 86 -1.29 -8.32 -0.71
N ALA A 87 -1.29 -8.91 0.50
CA ALA A 87 -0.91 -10.30 0.72
C ALA A 87 -1.88 -11.31 0.11
N ASP A 88 -3.18 -10.97 0.03
CA ASP A 88 -4.28 -11.87 -0.37
C ASP A 88 -4.56 -11.94 -1.88
N CYS A 89 -3.96 -11.09 -2.71
CA CYS A 89 -4.34 -10.98 -4.13
C CYS A 89 -3.84 -12.15 -5.02
N GLY A 90 -4.21 -13.38 -4.66
CA GLY A 90 -4.01 -14.62 -5.41
C GLY A 90 -5.28 -15.16 -6.06
N ASN A 91 -6.19 -14.35 -6.63
CA ASN A 91 -7.15 -14.82 -7.66
C ASN A 91 -8.04 -13.77 -8.36
N SER A 92 -7.82 -12.46 -8.20
CA SER A 92 -8.75 -11.49 -8.81
C SER A 92 -8.43 -11.28 -10.30
N ILE A 93 -9.31 -11.80 -11.16
CA ILE A 93 -9.35 -11.60 -12.62
C ILE A 93 -9.42 -10.13 -13.07
N HIS A 94 -9.47 -9.17 -12.13
CA HIS A 94 -9.52 -7.73 -12.39
C HIS A 94 -8.44 -6.89 -11.67
N ALA A 95 -7.47 -7.50 -10.98
CA ALA A 95 -6.40 -6.73 -10.33
C ALA A 95 -5.16 -6.64 -11.22
N HIS A 96 -4.75 -5.41 -11.57
CA HIS A 96 -3.45 -5.16 -12.20
C HIS A 96 -2.33 -5.71 -11.30
N LYS A 97 -1.69 -6.79 -11.77
CA LYS A 97 -0.81 -7.68 -10.97
C LYS A 97 0.56 -7.12 -10.58
N SER A 98 0.91 -5.86 -10.89
CA SER A 98 2.32 -5.41 -10.88
C SER A 98 2.66 -4.36 -9.82
N GLY A 99 1.99 -4.35 -8.67
CA GLY A 99 2.32 -3.40 -7.60
C GLY A 99 1.86 -3.80 -6.20
N GLN A 100 1.24 -4.98 -6.04
CA GLN A 100 0.62 -5.38 -4.77
C GLN A 100 1.62 -6.02 -3.81
N PRO A 101 2.55 -6.90 -4.25
CA PRO A 101 3.67 -7.34 -3.41
C PRO A 101 4.51 -6.16 -2.91
N GLU A 102 4.75 -5.17 -3.77
CA GLU A 102 5.51 -3.96 -3.44
C GLU A 102 4.81 -3.10 -2.39
N ILE A 103 3.48 -2.98 -2.44
CA ILE A 103 2.69 -2.29 -1.41
C ILE A 103 2.74 -3.06 -0.08
N ALA A 104 2.64 -4.39 -0.09
CA ALA A 104 2.74 -5.20 1.12
C ALA A 104 4.11 -5.02 1.79
N ILE A 105 5.18 -5.08 1.01
CA ILE A 105 6.56 -4.87 1.49
C ILE A 105 6.73 -3.45 2.04
N LEU A 106 6.26 -2.43 1.32
CA LEU A 106 6.40 -1.03 1.76
C LEU A 106 5.64 -0.75 3.06
N LEU A 107 4.41 -1.24 3.20
CA LEU A 107 3.62 -1.10 4.42
C LEU A 107 4.23 -1.89 5.60
N PHE A 108 4.90 -3.00 5.32
CA PHE A 108 5.59 -3.80 6.33
C PHE A 108 6.85 -3.10 6.86
N GLU A 109 7.67 -2.55 5.96
CA GLU A 109 8.90 -1.82 6.31
C GLU A 109 8.61 -0.55 7.10
N ASP A 110 7.46 0.09 6.88
CA ASP A 110 7.03 1.29 7.61
C ASP A 110 6.68 1.02 9.09
N GLY A 111 6.56 -0.26 9.49
CA GLY A 111 6.40 -0.66 10.90
C GLY A 111 5.02 -0.40 11.50
N CYS A 112 4.07 0.14 10.73
CA CYS A 112 2.72 0.48 11.17
C CYS A 112 1.77 -0.72 11.31
N ILE A 113 2.23 -1.95 11.01
CA ILE A 113 1.39 -3.15 11.03
C ILE A 113 1.39 -3.81 12.41
N PRO A 114 0.21 -4.05 13.03
CA PRO A 114 0.08 -4.82 14.26
C PRO A 114 0.59 -6.26 14.11
N LEU A 115 1.11 -6.84 15.21
CA LEU A 115 1.68 -8.19 15.28
C LEU A 115 0.75 -9.28 14.70
N GLU A 116 -0.51 -9.28 15.11
CA GLU A 116 -1.48 -10.29 14.68
C GLU A 116 -1.73 -10.22 13.16
N THR A 117 -1.76 -9.00 12.62
CA THR A 117 -1.93 -8.76 11.18
C THR A 117 -0.71 -9.25 10.38
N ILE A 118 0.51 -9.09 10.89
CA ILE A 118 1.73 -9.60 10.24
C ILE A 118 1.66 -11.12 10.13
N ASN A 119 1.30 -11.80 11.22
CA ASN A 119 1.22 -13.25 11.26
C ASN A 119 0.16 -13.80 10.29
N GLU A 120 -1.02 -13.16 10.24
CA GLU A 120 -2.09 -13.54 9.31
C GLU A 120 -1.69 -13.28 7.85
N ALA A 121 -1.15 -12.11 7.53
CA ALA A 121 -0.73 -11.77 6.17
C ALA A 121 0.40 -12.68 5.67
N PHE A 122 1.33 -13.06 6.54
CA PHE A 122 2.40 -14.01 6.23
C PHE A 122 1.86 -15.37 5.79
N VAL A 123 0.86 -15.89 6.50
CA VAL A 123 0.22 -17.17 6.14
C VAL A 123 -0.57 -17.04 4.83
N ILE A 124 -1.32 -15.95 4.66
CA ILE A 124 -2.08 -15.67 3.43
C ILE A 124 -1.14 -15.57 2.22
N ALA A 125 -0.01 -14.86 2.33
CA ALA A 125 0.97 -14.74 1.27
C ALA A 125 1.52 -16.11 0.84
N ALA A 126 1.81 -17.00 1.80
CA ALA A 126 2.28 -18.36 1.52
C ALA A 126 1.22 -19.23 0.83
N GLN A 127 -0.05 -19.10 1.24
CA GLN A 127 -1.19 -19.80 0.62
C GLN A 127 -1.40 -19.37 -0.84
N ASN A 128 -1.27 -18.07 -1.10
CA ASN A 128 -1.48 -17.50 -2.44
C ASN A 128 -0.23 -17.57 -3.34
N GLY A 129 0.92 -17.95 -2.79
CA GLY A 129 2.17 -18.10 -3.53
C GLY A 129 2.90 -16.79 -3.82
N HIS A 130 2.69 -15.79 -2.98
CA HIS A 130 3.49 -14.56 -2.95
C HIS A 130 4.78 -14.80 -2.17
N ASP A 131 5.63 -15.67 -2.73
CA ASP A 131 6.82 -16.19 -2.05
C ASP A 131 7.83 -15.06 -1.73
N ASP A 132 7.83 -13.98 -2.52
CA ASP A 132 8.61 -12.74 -2.33
C ASP A 132 8.19 -11.97 -1.08
N VAL A 133 6.89 -11.83 -0.84
CA VAL A 133 6.32 -11.21 0.38
C VAL A 133 6.67 -12.06 1.60
N VAL A 134 6.55 -13.40 1.47
CA VAL A 134 6.92 -14.34 2.54
C VAL A 134 8.41 -14.22 2.85
N GLU A 135 9.28 -14.15 1.85
CA GLU A 135 10.72 -14.01 2.06
C GLU A 135 11.11 -12.66 2.67
N CYS A 136 10.44 -11.56 2.30
CA CYS A 136 10.61 -10.27 2.94
C CYS A 136 10.30 -10.32 4.44
N MET A 137 9.16 -10.94 4.79
CA MET A 137 8.67 -10.97 6.16
C MET A 137 9.35 -12.01 7.04
N ARG A 138 9.88 -13.12 6.49
CA ARG A 138 10.34 -14.29 7.30
C ARG A 138 11.41 -13.99 8.34
N LYS A 139 12.18 -12.92 8.17
CA LYS A 139 13.25 -12.51 9.09
C LYS A 139 12.76 -11.68 10.27
N ASP A 140 11.49 -11.28 10.25
CA ASP A 140 10.91 -10.49 11.32
C ASP A 140 10.62 -11.37 12.54
N ARG A 141 11.21 -10.97 13.67
CA ARG A 141 11.10 -11.64 14.96
C ARG A 141 9.67 -11.68 15.51
N ARG A 142 8.79 -10.86 14.95
CA ARG A 142 7.35 -10.81 15.25
C ARG A 142 6.58 -11.99 14.65
N ILE A 143 7.16 -12.73 13.70
CA ILE A 143 6.49 -13.90 13.14
C ILE A 143 6.57 -15.07 14.12
N SER A 144 5.40 -15.61 14.46
CA SER A 144 5.29 -16.73 15.38
C SER A 144 5.71 -18.04 14.72
N SER A 145 6.21 -18.96 15.53
CA SER A 145 6.53 -20.33 15.08
C SER A 145 5.32 -21.08 14.52
N LYS A 146 4.11 -20.73 14.98
CA LYS A 146 2.84 -21.24 14.45
C LYS A 146 2.63 -20.78 13.01
N SER A 147 2.78 -19.47 12.74
CA SER A 147 2.64 -18.90 11.40
C SER A 147 3.68 -19.45 10.43
N ILE A 148 4.93 -19.66 10.87
CA ILE A 148 5.96 -20.35 10.09
C ILE A 148 5.52 -21.78 9.73
N GLY A 149 4.94 -22.50 10.68
CA GLY A 149 4.41 -23.86 10.44
C GLY A 149 3.26 -23.88 9.43
N GLU A 150 2.33 -22.93 9.52
CA GLU A 150 1.20 -22.81 8.59
C GLU A 150 1.66 -22.42 7.19
N ALA A 151 2.58 -21.46 7.05
CA ALA A 151 3.18 -21.09 5.77
C ALA A 151 3.97 -22.26 5.15
N PHE A 152 4.68 -23.05 5.97
CA PHE A 152 5.38 -24.24 5.50
C PHE A 152 4.41 -25.29 4.98
N ALA A 153 3.30 -25.54 5.69
CA ALA A 153 2.25 -26.46 5.23
C ALA A 153 1.62 -25.99 3.91
N ALA A 154 1.41 -24.68 3.74
CA ALA A 154 0.94 -24.10 2.48
C ALA A 154 1.94 -24.32 1.33
N ALA A 155 3.24 -24.11 1.58
CA ALA A 155 4.30 -24.36 0.61
C ALA A 155 4.36 -25.84 0.19
N VAL A 156 4.18 -26.77 1.14
CA VAL A 156 4.07 -28.22 0.88
C VAL A 156 2.87 -28.52 -0.02
N GLY A 157 1.69 -27.99 0.31
CA GLY A 157 0.47 -28.19 -0.49
C GLY A 157 0.61 -27.70 -1.93
N ARG A 158 1.45 -26.70 -2.15
CA ARG A 158 1.78 -26.15 -3.49
C ARG A 158 2.95 -26.86 -4.18
N GLY A 159 3.68 -27.74 -3.48
CA GLY A 159 4.90 -28.37 -4.00
C GLY A 159 6.07 -27.38 -4.20
N ASN A 160 6.10 -26.28 -3.46
CA ASN A 160 7.12 -25.24 -3.59
C ASN A 160 8.35 -25.52 -2.71
N SER A 161 9.26 -26.36 -3.22
CA SER A 161 10.46 -26.77 -2.48
C SER A 161 11.38 -25.60 -2.09
N ALA A 162 11.50 -24.56 -2.92
CA ALA A 162 12.34 -23.40 -2.61
C ALA A 162 11.80 -22.62 -1.41
N LEU A 163 10.48 -22.40 -1.34
CA LEU A 163 9.87 -21.75 -0.20
C LEU A 163 9.95 -22.62 1.07
N MET A 164 9.79 -23.94 0.93
CA MET A 164 9.95 -24.88 2.04
C MET A 164 11.35 -24.80 2.66
N GLU A 165 12.41 -24.81 1.84
CA GLU A 165 13.79 -24.66 2.30
C GLU A 165 13.99 -23.32 3.01
N SER A 166 13.49 -22.23 2.41
CA SER A 166 13.57 -20.88 2.97
C SER A 166 12.90 -20.77 4.36
N LEU A 167 11.74 -21.39 4.54
CA LEU A 167 11.01 -21.40 5.81
C LEU A 167 11.61 -22.36 6.85
N TYR A 168 12.27 -23.45 6.42
CA TYR A 168 12.93 -24.40 7.31
C TYR A 168 14.17 -23.79 7.98
N GLU A 169 14.97 -23.04 7.23
CA GLU A 169 16.14 -22.34 7.78
C GLU A 169 15.77 -21.26 8.80
N ALA A 170 14.61 -20.63 8.64
CA ALA A 170 14.11 -19.61 9.57
C ALA A 170 13.81 -20.17 10.98
N LYS A 171 13.63 -21.49 11.13
CA LYS A 171 13.41 -22.15 12.44
C LYS A 171 14.70 -22.43 13.22
N ARG A 172 15.88 -22.30 12.60
CA ARG A 172 17.16 -22.71 13.19
C ARG A 172 17.94 -21.55 13.83
N VAL A 173 17.44 -20.32 13.73
CA VAL A 173 18.02 -19.09 14.31
C VAL A 173 17.23 -18.68 15.54
#